data_AF-A0A2H5ZJW1-F1
#
_entry.id   AF-A0A2H5ZJW1-F1
#
_cell.length_a   1.000
_cell.length_b   1.000
_cell.length_c   1.000
_cell.angle_alpha   90.00
_cell.angle_beta   90.00
_cell.angle_gamma   90.00
#
_symmetry.space_group_name_H-M   'P 1'
#
loop_
_entity.id
_entity.type
_entity.pdbx_description
1 polymer ?
#
loop_
_entity_poly.entity_id
_entity_poly.type
_entity_poly.pdbx_seq_one_letter_code
_entity_poly.pdbx_strand_id
1 'polypeptide(L)'
;MRAIESFGVLVAVGWFLLTMPSPLQALPNPGCVADATHERNLCRDLCRENFQAAKDLCRNINHGCADACRAGREGCLEGTPENPGPLATLRSCIGACNSVLDAEKARCRNEQCPEGSPDREACLDACIDAAQVVAFQCRDRCREAARPGIKLCRDSFRACIRACPPAQ
;
A
#
# COMPACT_ATOMS: atom_id res chain seq x y z
N MET A 1 -62.09 -21.42 60.44
CA MET A 1 -63.16 -20.79 59.65
C MET A 1 -62.52 -20.36 58.34
N ARG A 2 -62.70 -21.15 57.28
CA ARG A 2 -63.58 -20.90 56.10
C ARG A 2 -62.90 -19.93 55.12
N ALA A 3 -62.76 -20.16 53.81
CA ALA A 3 -63.23 -21.19 52.87
C ALA A 3 -62.23 -21.19 51.68
N ILE A 4 -61.86 -22.32 51.07
CA ILE A 4 -62.44 -22.89 49.84
C ILE A 4 -62.94 -21.81 48.86
N GLU A 5 -62.33 -21.69 47.69
CA GLU A 5 -63.05 -21.88 46.41
C GLU A 5 -62.11 -21.98 45.20
N SER A 6 -62.19 -23.14 44.57
CA SER A 6 -61.73 -23.44 43.21
C SER A 6 -62.68 -22.81 42.21
N PHE A 7 -62.16 -22.12 41.19
CA PHE A 7 -62.86 -21.90 39.94
C PHE A 7 -61.91 -22.11 38.77
N GLY A 8 -62.18 -23.16 38.00
CA GLY A 8 -61.54 -23.41 36.73
C GLY A 8 -61.99 -22.40 35.68
N VAL A 9 -61.08 -22.05 34.78
CA VAL A 9 -61.42 -21.44 33.49
C VAL A 9 -60.63 -22.15 32.41
N LEU A 10 -61.39 -22.58 31.40
CA LEU A 10 -61.00 -23.27 30.19
C LEU A 10 -60.16 -22.40 29.26
N VAL A 11 -59.20 -23.05 28.63
CA VAL A 11 -58.82 -23.00 27.20
C VAL A 11 -58.69 -21.62 26.54
N ALA A 12 -57.45 -21.29 26.16
CA ALA A 12 -57.18 -20.66 24.87
C ALA A 12 -55.92 -21.31 24.26
N VAL A 13 -56.12 -22.30 23.40
CA VAL A 13 -55.10 -22.77 22.45
C VAL A 13 -54.98 -21.68 21.39
N GLY A 14 -54.23 -20.63 21.73
CA GLY A 14 -53.85 -19.57 20.81
C GLY A 14 -52.68 -20.06 19.97
N TRP A 15 -52.92 -20.22 18.67
CA TRP A 15 -51.90 -20.49 17.67
C TRP A 15 -50.82 -19.39 17.73
N PHE A 16 -49.70 -19.70 18.38
CA PHE A 16 -48.49 -18.90 18.27
C PHE A 16 -47.91 -19.16 16.87
N LEU A 17 -48.35 -18.35 15.90
CA LEU A 17 -47.64 -18.19 14.65
C LEU A 17 -46.22 -17.75 15.00
N LEU A 18 -45.28 -18.68 14.89
CA LEU A 18 -43.85 -18.41 14.85
C LEU A 18 -43.60 -17.46 13.68
N THR A 19 -43.67 -16.15 13.92
CA THR A 19 -43.02 -15.17 13.07
C THR A 19 -41.53 -15.37 13.25
N MET A 20 -40.93 -16.23 12.43
CA MET A 20 -39.48 -16.19 12.29
C MET A 20 -39.14 -14.77 11.81
N PRO A 21 -38.40 -13.96 12.57
CA PRO A 21 -37.89 -12.71 12.03
C PRO A 21 -37.00 -13.11 10.85
N SER A 22 -37.40 -12.70 9.64
CA SER A 22 -36.52 -12.73 8.48
C SER A 22 -35.18 -12.12 8.89
N PRO A 23 -34.02 -12.72 8.56
CA PRO A 23 -32.76 -12.06 8.81
C PRO A 23 -32.80 -10.73 8.06
N LEU A 24 -32.83 -9.62 8.80
CA LEU A 24 -32.54 -8.30 8.25
C LEU A 24 -31.15 -8.41 7.64
N GLN A 25 -31.09 -8.57 6.32
CA GLN A 25 -29.84 -8.46 5.59
C GLN A 25 -29.38 -7.02 5.78
N ALA A 26 -28.37 -6.82 6.63
CA ALA A 26 -27.76 -5.51 6.82
C ALA A 26 -27.31 -4.99 5.46
N LEU A 27 -27.90 -3.87 5.01
CA LEU A 27 -27.46 -3.20 3.80
C LEU A 27 -25.99 -2.78 3.97
N PRO A 28 -25.16 -2.84 2.92
CA PRO A 28 -23.78 -2.38 2.99
C PRO A 28 -23.71 -0.94 3.54
N ASN A 29 -23.06 -0.75 4.68
CA ASN A 29 -22.84 0.56 5.28
C ASN A 29 -21.41 1.01 4.97
N PRO A 30 -21.19 1.81 3.92
CA PRO A 30 -19.85 2.27 3.54
C PRO A 30 -19.19 3.12 4.63
N GLY A 31 -19.97 3.79 5.48
CA GLY A 31 -19.44 4.54 6.64
C GLY A 31 -18.79 3.60 7.65
N CYS A 32 -19.43 2.48 7.99
CA CYS A 32 -18.86 1.47 8.88
C CYS A 32 -17.50 0.93 8.37
N VAL A 33 -17.37 0.68 7.06
CA VAL A 33 -16.12 0.21 6.46
C VAL A 33 -15.05 1.31 6.47
N ALA A 34 -15.43 2.56 6.21
CA ALA A 34 -14.52 3.71 6.26
C ALA A 34 -13.99 3.94 7.68
N ASP A 35 -14.88 3.92 8.69
CA ASP A 35 -14.53 4.08 10.10
C ASP A 35 -13.60 2.95 10.57
N ALA A 36 -13.95 1.69 10.28
CA ALA A 36 -13.09 0.55 10.58
C ALA A 36 -11.72 0.64 9.87
N THR A 37 -11.68 1.16 8.64
CA THR A 37 -10.44 1.40 7.91
C THR A 37 -9.60 2.50 8.57
N HIS A 38 -10.24 3.56 9.04
CA HIS A 38 -9.61 4.66 9.76
C HIS A 38 -9.01 4.18 11.09
N GLU A 39 -9.79 3.48 11.92
CA GLU A 39 -9.34 2.90 13.19
C GLU A 39 -8.16 1.95 13.00
N ARG A 40 -8.22 1.08 11.98
CA ARG A 40 -7.12 0.19 11.61
C ARG A 40 -5.85 0.99 11.27
N ASN A 41 -5.97 2.08 10.52
CA ASN A 41 -4.82 2.90 10.14
C ASN A 41 -4.21 3.60 11.37
N LEU A 42 -5.05 4.16 12.25
CA LEU A 42 -4.59 4.74 13.53
C LEU A 42 -3.84 3.72 14.39
N CYS A 43 -4.40 2.51 14.53
CA CYS A 43 -3.77 1.42 15.27
C CYS A 43 -2.41 1.04 14.67
N ARG A 44 -2.34 0.89 13.34
CA ARG A 44 -1.09 0.63 12.62
C ARG A 44 -0.04 1.72 12.88
N ASP A 45 -0.45 2.98 12.78
CA ASP A 45 0.47 4.11 12.89
C ASP A 45 0.99 4.26 14.33
N LEU A 46 0.13 4.06 15.33
CA LEU A 46 0.53 3.99 16.74
C LEU A 46 1.50 2.84 17.02
N CYS A 47 1.22 1.62 16.51
CA CYS A 47 2.11 0.48 16.67
C CYS A 47 3.48 0.73 16.01
N ARG A 48 3.49 1.37 14.84
CA ARG A 48 4.73 1.74 14.15
C ARG A 48 5.53 2.74 14.98
N GLU A 49 4.89 3.75 15.53
CA GLU A 49 5.55 4.78 16.34
C GLU A 49 6.13 4.19 17.62
N ASN A 50 5.33 3.44 18.38
CA ASN A 50 5.78 2.75 19.59
C ASN A 50 6.97 1.83 19.32
N PHE A 51 6.96 1.13 18.17
CA PHE A 51 8.10 0.32 17.76
C PHE A 51 9.35 1.14 17.46
N GLN A 52 9.24 2.30 16.79
CA GLN A 52 10.40 3.16 16.55
C GLN A 52 10.95 3.71 17.87
N ALA A 53 10.09 4.25 18.74
CA ALA A 53 10.47 4.75 20.05
C ALA A 53 11.19 3.67 20.88
N ALA A 54 10.61 2.48 20.97
CA ALA A 54 11.23 1.36 21.68
C ALA A 54 12.57 0.94 21.06
N LYS A 55 12.67 0.90 19.72
CA LYS A 55 13.91 0.55 19.03
C LYS A 55 15.00 1.60 19.26
N ASP A 56 14.66 2.88 19.24
CA ASP A 56 15.60 3.96 19.49
C ASP A 56 16.07 3.93 20.94
N LEU A 57 15.16 3.71 21.89
CA LEU A 57 15.46 3.49 23.31
C LEU A 57 16.42 2.31 23.51
N CYS A 58 16.16 1.16 22.88
CA CYS A 58 17.06 -0.01 22.93
C CYS A 58 18.46 0.28 22.37
N ARG A 59 18.59 1.27 21.48
CA ARG A 59 19.87 1.70 20.91
C ARG A 59 20.48 2.88 21.68
N ASN A 60 19.84 3.31 22.76
CA ASN A 60 20.17 4.51 23.53
C ASN A 60 20.26 5.77 22.64
N ILE A 61 19.25 5.98 21.80
CA ILE A 61 19.16 7.13 20.90
C ILE A 61 17.89 7.91 21.25
N ASN A 62 17.99 9.23 21.37
CA ASN A 62 16.83 10.09 21.57
C ASN A 62 15.84 9.97 20.40
N HIS A 63 14.60 9.58 20.73
CA HIS A 63 13.55 9.29 19.75
C HIS A 63 13.22 10.51 18.87
N GLY A 64 12.98 11.68 19.48
CA GLY A 64 12.65 12.91 18.73
C GLY A 64 13.77 13.33 17.76
N CYS A 65 15.03 13.17 18.15
CA CYS A 65 16.16 13.38 17.24
C CYS A 65 16.17 12.34 16.10
N ALA A 66 15.96 11.06 16.42
CA ALA A 66 15.94 10.00 15.42
C ALA A 66 14.80 10.19 14.39
N ASP A 67 13.65 10.68 14.81
CA ASP A 67 12.54 11.00 13.92
C ASP A 67 12.83 12.19 13.02
N ALA A 68 13.43 13.25 13.54
CA ALA A 68 13.89 14.35 12.70
C ALA A 68 14.88 13.85 11.62
N CYS A 69 15.80 12.94 11.98
CA CYS A 69 16.68 12.31 11.00
C CYS A 69 15.93 11.45 9.97
N ARG A 70 14.91 10.68 10.39
CA ARG A 70 14.07 9.87 9.48
C ARG A 70 13.29 10.75 8.51
N ALA A 71 12.68 11.82 9.00
CA ALA A 71 11.98 12.83 8.19
C ALA A 71 12.93 13.53 7.21
N GLY A 72 14.12 13.93 7.67
CA GLY A 72 15.15 14.52 6.78
C GLY A 72 15.61 13.56 5.69
N ARG A 73 15.73 12.26 6.01
CA ARG A 73 16.04 11.23 5.00
C ARG A 73 14.90 11.08 3.98
N GLU A 74 13.65 11.07 4.43
CA GLU A 74 12.49 11.01 3.54
C GLU A 74 12.46 12.21 2.60
N GLY A 75 12.60 13.43 3.15
CA GLY A 75 12.73 14.66 2.36
C GLY A 75 13.90 14.63 1.38
N CYS A 76 15.05 14.08 1.76
CA CYS A 76 16.19 13.91 0.84
C CYS A 76 15.88 12.95 -0.31
N LEU A 77 15.19 11.84 -0.03
CA LEU A 77 14.87 10.80 -1.04
C LEU A 77 13.78 11.24 -2.01
N GLU A 78 12.78 11.95 -1.51
CA GLU A 78 11.59 12.36 -2.26
C GLU A 78 11.76 13.75 -2.89
N GLY A 79 12.40 14.68 -2.18
CA GLY A 79 12.56 16.09 -2.59
C GLY A 79 11.24 16.86 -2.62
N THR A 80 11.21 17.91 -3.43
CA THR A 80 10.00 18.71 -3.72
C THR A 80 9.63 18.58 -5.20
N PRO A 81 8.44 19.03 -5.63
CA PRO A 81 8.09 19.06 -7.05
C PRO A 81 9.09 19.86 -7.92
N GLU A 82 9.65 20.95 -7.37
CA GLU A 82 10.61 21.82 -8.05
C GLU A 82 12.04 21.27 -8.01
N ASN A 83 12.37 20.50 -6.97
CA ASN A 83 13.66 19.85 -6.80
C ASN A 83 13.47 18.38 -6.37
N PRO A 84 13.14 17.49 -7.32
CA PRO A 84 12.81 16.10 -7.00
C PRO A 84 14.03 15.37 -6.45
N GLY A 85 13.80 14.59 -5.40
CA GLY A 85 14.79 13.71 -4.83
C GLY A 85 15.05 12.50 -5.73
N PRO A 86 16.10 11.71 -5.44
CA PRO A 86 16.52 10.61 -6.29
C PRO A 86 15.46 9.51 -6.46
N LEU A 87 14.55 9.30 -5.50
CA LEU A 87 13.45 8.34 -5.67
C LEU A 87 12.34 8.88 -6.58
N ALA A 88 12.02 10.17 -6.49
CA ALA A 88 11.06 10.81 -7.38
C ALA A 88 11.57 10.79 -8.83
N THR A 89 12.85 11.14 -9.03
CA THR A 89 13.52 11.05 -10.34
C THR A 89 13.56 9.61 -10.87
N LEU A 90 13.89 8.63 -10.02
CA LEU A 90 13.91 7.21 -10.41
C LEU A 90 12.53 6.73 -10.89
N ARG A 91 11.47 7.06 -10.13
CA ARG A 91 10.08 6.69 -10.50
C ARG A 91 9.68 7.30 -11.83
N SER A 92 9.97 8.58 -12.05
CA SER A 92 9.71 9.25 -13.32
C SER A 92 10.45 8.59 -14.49
N CYS A 93 11.75 8.30 -14.32
CA CYS A 93 12.58 7.62 -15.32
C CYS A 93 12.04 6.23 -15.68
N ILE A 94 11.69 5.41 -14.68
CA ILE A 94 11.10 4.09 -14.90
C ILE A 94 9.74 4.20 -15.59
N GLY A 95 8.93 5.20 -15.22
CA GLY A 95 7.66 5.51 -15.89
C GLY A 95 7.86 5.73 -17.39
N ALA A 96 8.83 6.57 -17.77
CA ALA A 96 9.17 6.81 -19.17
C ALA A 96 9.62 5.53 -19.90
N CYS A 97 10.47 4.69 -19.27
CA CYS A 97 10.87 3.39 -19.85
C CYS A 97 9.67 2.47 -20.12
N ASN A 98 8.68 2.46 -19.22
CA ASN A 98 7.49 1.64 -19.38
C ASN A 98 6.57 2.19 -20.48
N SER A 99 6.43 3.52 -20.58
CA SER A 99 5.68 4.14 -21.68
C SER A 99 6.26 3.78 -23.06
N VAL A 100 7.59 3.74 -23.18
CA VAL A 100 8.26 3.26 -24.39
C VAL A 100 7.94 1.79 -24.63
N LEU A 101 8.07 0.92 -23.62
CA LEU A 101 7.73 -0.49 -23.75
C LEU A 101 6.29 -0.72 -24.25
N ASP A 102 5.34 0.03 -23.72
CA ASP A 102 3.93 -0.09 -24.11
C ASP A 102 3.71 0.36 -25.56
N ALA A 103 4.36 1.45 -25.98
CA ALA A 103 4.33 1.91 -27.37
C ALA A 103 4.97 0.88 -28.32
N GLU A 104 6.10 0.28 -27.95
CA GLU A 104 6.78 -0.75 -28.74
C GLU A 104 5.95 -2.02 -28.87
N LYS A 105 5.29 -2.46 -27.79
CA LYS A 105 4.35 -3.59 -27.84
C LYS A 105 3.17 -3.31 -28.76
N ALA A 106 2.63 -2.10 -28.72
CA ALA A 106 1.58 -1.68 -29.63
C ALA A 106 2.07 -1.73 -31.09
N ARG A 107 3.28 -1.23 -31.37
CA ARG A 107 3.88 -1.31 -32.72
C ARG A 107 4.06 -2.76 -33.17
N CYS A 108 4.55 -3.64 -32.31
CA CYS A 108 4.69 -5.08 -32.62
C CYS A 108 3.34 -5.68 -33.06
N ARG A 109 2.26 -5.38 -32.34
CA ARG A 109 0.92 -5.93 -32.60
C ARG A 109 0.25 -5.35 -33.83
N ASN A 110 0.42 -4.04 -34.04
CA ASN A 110 -0.39 -3.29 -35.00
C ASN A 110 0.30 -3.10 -36.35
N GLU A 111 1.64 -3.10 -36.38
CA GLU A 111 2.41 -2.73 -37.56
C GLU A 111 3.37 -3.83 -38.00
N GLN A 112 4.10 -4.44 -37.06
CA GLN A 112 5.24 -5.28 -37.40
C GLN A 112 4.90 -6.77 -37.60
N CYS A 113 3.90 -7.27 -36.86
CA CYS A 113 3.44 -8.66 -36.94
C CYS A 113 1.97 -8.72 -37.38
N PRO A 114 1.69 -8.58 -38.70
CA PRO A 114 0.33 -8.46 -39.21
C PRO A 114 -0.52 -9.71 -38.94
N GLU A 115 -1.81 -9.48 -38.74
CA GLU A 115 -2.79 -10.54 -38.54
C GLU A 115 -2.86 -11.48 -39.75
N GLY A 116 -3.10 -12.77 -39.51
CA GLY A 116 -3.24 -13.77 -40.57
C GLY A 116 -1.91 -14.26 -41.18
N SER A 117 -0.76 -13.72 -40.75
CA SER A 117 0.54 -14.30 -41.13
C SER A 117 0.75 -15.66 -40.46
N PRO A 118 1.32 -16.66 -41.17
CA PRO A 118 1.52 -18.01 -40.64
C PRO A 118 2.46 -18.04 -39.42
N ASP A 119 3.36 -17.06 -39.30
CA ASP A 119 4.36 -16.97 -38.24
C ASP A 119 4.08 -15.83 -37.24
N ARG A 120 2.83 -15.37 -37.14
CA ARG A 120 2.47 -14.21 -36.32
C ARG A 120 2.92 -14.32 -34.87
N GLU A 121 2.69 -15.48 -34.25
CA GLU A 121 3.03 -15.71 -32.83
C GLU A 121 4.54 -15.63 -32.62
N ALA A 122 5.32 -16.34 -33.43
CA ALA A 122 6.78 -16.27 -33.38
C ALA A 122 7.32 -14.85 -33.64
N CYS A 123 6.69 -14.11 -34.57
CA CYS A 123 7.00 -12.70 -34.80
C CYS A 123 6.74 -11.84 -33.56
N LEU A 124 5.55 -12.00 -32.93
CA LEU A 124 5.17 -11.23 -31.75
C LEU A 124 6.10 -11.49 -30.58
N ASP A 125 6.44 -12.75 -30.32
CA ASP A 125 7.36 -13.14 -29.26
C ASP A 125 8.73 -12.48 -29.48
N ALA A 126 9.32 -12.65 -30.67
CA ALA A 126 10.61 -12.06 -31.00
C ALA A 126 10.60 -10.51 -30.88
N CYS A 127 9.53 -9.87 -31.36
CA CYS A 127 9.39 -8.41 -31.31
C CYS A 127 9.22 -7.88 -29.88
N ILE A 128 8.34 -8.52 -29.10
CA ILE A 128 8.06 -8.11 -27.72
C ILE A 128 9.25 -8.39 -26.81
N ASP A 129 9.96 -9.50 -26.99
CA ASP A 129 11.16 -9.82 -26.22
C ASP A 129 12.27 -8.79 -26.46
N ALA A 130 12.49 -8.38 -27.71
CA ALA A 130 13.42 -7.31 -28.02
C ALA A 130 13.04 -5.99 -27.32
N ALA A 131 11.75 -5.62 -27.34
CA ALA A 131 11.26 -4.44 -26.62
C ALA A 131 11.44 -4.56 -25.10
N GLN A 132 11.22 -5.74 -24.52
CA GLN A 132 11.43 -6.01 -23.10
C GLN A 132 12.89 -5.85 -22.69
N VAL A 133 13.84 -6.34 -23.50
CA VAL A 133 15.28 -6.16 -23.26
C VAL A 133 15.65 -4.68 -23.25
N VAL A 134 15.17 -3.90 -24.23
CA VAL A 134 15.42 -2.46 -24.28
C VAL A 134 14.85 -1.76 -23.04
N ALA A 135 13.62 -2.09 -22.65
CA ALA A 135 13.00 -1.53 -21.45
C ALA A 135 13.73 -1.93 -20.17
N PHE A 136 14.24 -3.17 -20.09
CA PHE A 136 15.07 -3.63 -18.98
C PHE A 136 16.35 -2.80 -18.86
N GLN A 137 17.09 -2.63 -19.96
CA GLN A 137 18.30 -1.80 -20.00
C GLN A 137 18.00 -0.34 -19.63
N CYS A 138 16.88 0.21 -20.08
CA CYS A 138 16.43 1.55 -19.69
C CYS A 138 16.24 1.67 -18.17
N ARG A 139 15.47 0.74 -17.56
CA ARG A 139 15.22 0.74 -16.10
C ARG A 139 16.50 0.52 -15.30
N ASP A 140 17.43 -0.28 -15.81
CA ASP A 140 18.72 -0.51 -15.18
C ASP A 140 19.56 0.78 -15.13
N ARG A 141 19.66 1.49 -16.25
CA ARG A 141 20.31 2.81 -16.31
C ARG A 141 19.65 3.82 -15.36
N CYS A 142 18.32 3.83 -15.25
CA CYS A 142 17.62 4.67 -14.27
C CYS A 142 18.06 4.36 -12.82
N ARG A 143 18.18 3.07 -12.46
CA ARG A 143 18.60 2.64 -11.12
C ARG A 143 20.03 3.05 -10.83
N GLU A 144 20.95 2.82 -11.78
CA GLU A 144 22.35 3.21 -11.62
C GLU A 144 22.52 4.73 -11.54
N ALA A 145 21.74 5.51 -12.30
CA ALA A 145 21.73 6.97 -12.20
C ALA A 145 21.22 7.48 -10.85
N ALA A 146 20.19 6.84 -10.27
CA ALA A 146 19.64 7.25 -8.97
C ALA A 146 20.48 6.80 -7.77
N ARG A 147 21.27 5.73 -7.93
CA ARG A 147 22.02 5.06 -6.85
C ARG A 147 22.95 6.00 -6.05
N PRO A 148 23.74 6.91 -6.66
CA PRO A 148 24.58 7.84 -5.91
C PRO A 148 23.78 8.75 -4.98
N GLY A 149 22.66 9.31 -5.44
CA GLY A 149 21.79 10.17 -4.64
C GLY A 149 21.16 9.43 -3.47
N ILE A 150 20.65 8.21 -3.70
CA ILE A 150 20.11 7.35 -2.64
C ILE A 150 21.19 7.03 -1.60
N LYS A 151 22.41 6.73 -2.05
CA LYS A 151 23.55 6.47 -1.16
C LYS A 151 23.85 7.70 -0.31
N LEU A 152 23.92 8.88 -0.91
CA LEU A 152 24.16 10.14 -0.20
C LEU A 152 23.11 10.37 0.89
N CYS A 153 21.82 10.26 0.60
CA CYS A 153 20.76 10.40 1.61
C CYS A 153 20.89 9.39 2.76
N ARG A 154 21.32 8.15 2.46
CA ARG A 154 21.58 7.12 3.49
C ARG A 154 22.79 7.45 4.36
N ASP A 155 23.84 8.00 3.77
CA ASP A 155 25.06 8.38 4.49
C ASP A 155 24.77 9.59 5.41
N SER A 156 24.06 10.60 4.91
CA SER A 156 23.60 11.74 5.72
C SER A 156 22.70 11.31 6.87
N PHE A 157 21.77 10.37 6.63
CA PHE A 157 20.92 9.81 7.70
C PHE A 157 21.75 9.12 8.79
N ARG A 158 22.74 8.30 8.42
CA ARG A 158 23.61 7.63 9.39
C ARG A 158 24.41 8.64 10.21
N ALA A 159 24.92 9.69 9.57
CA ALA A 159 25.61 10.77 10.26
C ALA A 159 24.69 11.48 11.26
N CYS A 160 23.47 11.82 10.84
CA CYS A 160 22.45 12.44 11.70
C CYS A 160 22.14 11.57 12.93
N ILE A 161 21.86 10.28 12.73
CA ILE A 161 21.54 9.35 13.83
C ILE A 161 22.72 9.20 14.82
N ARG A 162 23.97 9.19 14.34
CA ARG A 162 25.15 9.13 15.23
C ARG A 162 25.34 10.40 16.06
N ALA A 163 24.85 11.53 15.58
CA ALA A 163 24.92 12.80 16.29
C ALA A 163 23.77 12.99 17.29
N CYS A 164 22.77 12.10 17.28
CA CYS A 164 21.68 12.18 18.25
C CYS A 164 22.16 11.92 19.68
N PRO A 165 21.63 12.66 20.67
CA PRO A 165 21.96 12.42 22.07
C PRO A 165 21.38 11.07 22.55
N PRO A 166 21.85 10.58 23.71
CA PRO A 166 21.27 9.41 24.37
C PRO A 166 19.76 9.51 24.57
N ALA A 167 19.10 8.36 24.73
CA ALA A 167 17.69 8.33 25.11
C ALA A 167 17.50 8.99 26.49
N GLN A 168 16.36 9.65 26.66
CA GLN A 168 15.92 10.24 27.93
C GLN A 168 14.90 9.31 28.59
#